data_AF-A0A7C5USJ8-F1
#
_entry.id   AF-A0A7C5USJ8-F1
#
_cell.length_a   1.000
_cell.length_b   1.000
_cell.length_c   1.000
_cell.angle_alpha   90.00
_cell.angle_beta   90.00
_cell.angle_gamma   90.00
#
_symmetry.space_group_name_H-M   'P 1'
#
loop_
_entity.id
_entity.type
_entity.pdbx_description
1 polymer ?
#
loop_
_entity_poly.entity_id
_entity_poly.type
_entity_poly.pdbx_seq_one_letter_code
_entity_poly.pdbx_strand_id
1 'polypeptide(L)'
;MAPLQDWQQEQARREEAARRYLARKTPDETTRRFRKWVNTLAWLSPFLVALLGLCLVVSLLLGGPQSFIGQRWMKPPRYPGAQELDYRVGEICSMPAPAVYCYEWWYRTPDSLEQVRAYYEGLEWWGHPKMAFERKRTHRYTSAWAADSCISLLSARSCYQIVLLPEETGTTIYILEAGSMGGNPLK
;
A
#
# COMPACT_ATOMS: atom_id res chain seq x y z
N MET A 1 -17.17 45.95 77.27
CA MET A 1 -16.60 46.33 75.94
C MET A 1 -15.93 45.13 75.25
N ALA A 2 -16.56 43.94 75.22
CA ALA A 2 -16.04 42.75 74.53
C ALA A 2 -16.76 42.33 73.21
N PRO A 3 -18.01 42.72 72.90
CA PRO A 3 -18.75 42.09 71.80
C PRO A 3 -18.31 42.53 70.40
N LEU A 4 -17.59 43.65 70.28
CA LEU A 4 -17.12 44.14 68.97
C LEU A 4 -15.89 43.38 68.46
N GLN A 5 -15.03 42.91 69.37
CA GLN A 5 -13.82 42.16 69.03
C GLN A 5 -14.16 40.74 68.55
N ASP A 6 -15.13 40.07 69.19
CA ASP A 6 -15.58 38.74 68.79
C ASP A 6 -16.19 38.75 67.38
N TRP A 7 -16.95 39.79 67.05
CA TRP A 7 -17.56 39.93 65.72
C TRP A 7 -16.51 40.14 64.62
N GLN A 8 -15.48 40.96 64.88
CA GLN A 8 -14.37 41.16 63.94
C GLN A 8 -13.54 39.88 63.74
N GLN A 9 -13.30 39.11 64.80
CA GLN A 9 -12.60 37.83 64.71
C GLN A 9 -13.40 36.78 63.94
N GLU A 10 -14.73 36.79 64.03
CA GLU A 10 -15.57 35.88 63.26
C GLU A 10 -15.62 36.23 61.77
N GLN A 11 -15.67 37.53 61.42
CA GLN A 11 -15.55 37.98 60.03
C GLN A 11 -14.21 37.54 59.43
N ALA A 12 -13.10 37.74 60.14
CA ALA A 12 -11.77 37.32 59.68
C ALA A 12 -11.70 35.81 59.44
N ARG A 13 -12.29 34.98 60.32
CA ARG A 13 -12.34 33.52 60.14
C ARG A 13 -13.16 33.10 58.93
N ARG A 14 -14.28 33.77 58.66
CA ARG A 14 -15.13 33.50 57.49
C ARG A 14 -14.43 33.88 56.18
N GLU A 15 -13.75 35.02 56.15
CA GLU A 15 -12.97 35.45 55.00
C GLU A 15 -11.79 34.50 54.73
N GLU A 16 -11.09 34.06 55.77
CA GLU A 16 -9.98 33.13 55.63
C GLU A 16 -10.44 31.74 55.18
N ALA A 17 -11.58 31.26 55.70
CA ALA A 17 -12.20 30.02 55.25
C ALA A 17 -12.64 30.11 53.78
N ALA A 18 -13.23 31.24 53.37
CA ALA A 18 -13.62 31.50 51.98
C ALA A 18 -12.40 31.55 51.04
N ARG A 19 -11.30 32.18 51.45
CA ARG A 19 -10.03 32.20 50.69
C ARG A 19 -9.43 30.81 50.53
N ARG A 20 -9.41 30.00 51.60
CA ARG A 20 -8.91 28.60 51.54
C ARG A 20 -9.79 27.73 50.64
N TYR A 21 -11.11 27.91 50.68
CA TYR A 21 -12.04 27.20 49.80
C TYR A 21 -11.82 27.60 48.33
N LEU A 22 -11.69 28.89 48.04
CA LEU A 22 -11.44 29.39 46.68
C LEU A 22 -10.08 28.91 46.15
N ALA A 23 -9.02 28.96 46.95
CA ALA A 23 -7.69 28.48 46.57
C ALA A 23 -7.67 26.96 46.28
N ARG A 24 -8.45 26.15 47.00
CA ARG A 24 -8.63 24.72 46.68
C ARG A 24 -9.44 24.49 45.40
N LYS A 25 -10.37 25.38 45.08
CA LYS A 25 -11.30 25.23 43.96
C LYS A 25 -10.76 25.79 42.64
N THR A 26 -9.79 26.70 42.69
CA THR A 26 -9.08 27.18 41.50
C THR A 26 -8.22 26.05 40.95
N PRO A 27 -8.55 25.48 39.76
CA PRO A 27 -7.74 24.42 39.19
C PRO A 27 -6.36 24.99 38.88
N ASP A 28 -5.33 24.22 39.25
CA ASP A 28 -3.92 24.54 39.03
C ASP A 28 -3.67 24.93 37.57
N GLU A 29 -2.72 25.83 37.34
CA GLU A 29 -2.46 26.43 36.02
C GLU A 29 -2.10 25.35 34.99
N THR A 30 -1.40 24.31 35.45
CA THR A 30 -1.10 23.07 34.71
C THR A 30 -2.37 22.37 34.22
N THR A 31 -3.40 22.27 35.07
CA THR A 31 -4.67 21.60 34.78
C THR A 31 -5.52 22.42 33.80
N ARG A 32 -5.44 23.76 33.86
CA ARG A 32 -6.07 24.65 32.87
C ARG A 32 -5.40 24.56 31.50
N ARG A 33 -4.06 24.55 31.46
CA ARG A 33 -3.29 24.37 30.22
C ARG A 33 -3.57 23.02 29.57
N PHE A 34 -3.61 21.96 30.37
CA PHE A 34 -3.96 20.61 29.90
C PHE A 34 -5.39 20.54 29.34
N ARG A 35 -6.38 21.10 30.05
CA ARG A 35 -7.77 21.16 29.54
C ARG A 35 -7.89 21.94 28.24
N LYS A 36 -7.17 23.06 28.09
CA LYS A 36 -7.12 23.80 26.83
C LYS A 36 -6.53 22.94 25.70
N TRP A 37 -5.41 22.27 25.95
CA TRP A 37 -4.77 21.39 24.98
C TRP A 37 -5.66 20.24 24.53
N VAL A 38 -6.31 19.56 25.48
CA VAL A 38 -7.24 18.46 25.18
C VAL A 38 -8.44 18.96 24.39
N ASN A 39 -9.01 20.13 24.73
CA ASN A 39 -10.11 20.71 23.98
C ASN A 39 -9.70 21.11 22.57
N THR A 40 -8.50 21.67 22.38
CA THR A 40 -7.97 21.99 21.05
C THR A 40 -7.76 20.72 20.22
N LEU A 41 -7.17 19.67 20.81
CA LEU A 41 -7.01 18.35 20.16
C LEU A 41 -8.35 17.72 19.80
N ALA A 42 -9.33 17.76 20.70
CA ALA A 42 -10.67 17.23 20.46
C ALA A 42 -11.41 18.00 19.35
N TRP A 43 -11.13 19.29 19.20
CA TRP A 43 -11.70 20.11 18.13
C TRP A 43 -11.01 19.88 16.79
N LEU A 44 -9.69 19.61 16.79
CA LEU A 44 -8.92 19.29 15.58
C LEU A 44 -9.07 17.84 15.12
N SER A 45 -9.41 16.92 16.02
CA SER A 45 -9.55 15.49 15.71
C SER A 45 -10.55 15.19 14.58
N PRO A 46 -11.76 15.78 14.48
CA PRO A 46 -12.66 15.51 13.36
C PRO A 46 -12.06 15.96 12.02
N PHE A 47 -11.33 17.09 11.99
CA PHE A 47 -10.68 17.56 10.77
C PHE A 47 -9.56 16.61 10.32
N LEU A 48 -8.74 16.12 11.26
CA LEU A 48 -7.70 15.16 10.96
C LEU A 48 -8.27 13.83 10.48
N VAL A 49 -9.35 13.34 11.11
CA VAL A 49 -10.05 12.12 10.69
C VAL A 49 -10.68 12.29 9.31
N ALA A 50 -11.31 13.44 9.03
CA ALA A 50 -11.88 13.73 7.73
C ALA A 50 -10.80 13.83 6.64
N LEU A 51 -9.67 14.48 6.93
CA LEU A 51 -8.54 14.58 6.00
C LEU A 51 -7.92 13.20 5.73
N LEU A 52 -7.71 12.39 6.78
CA LEU A 52 -7.23 11.02 6.63
C LEU A 52 -8.20 10.18 5.79
N GLY A 53 -9.51 10.30 6.06
CA GLY A 53 -10.56 9.65 5.28
C GLY A 53 -10.55 10.07 3.82
N LEU A 54 -10.39 11.37 3.54
CA LEU A 54 -10.26 11.88 2.19
C LEU A 54 -9.01 11.33 1.50
N CYS A 55 -7.85 11.33 2.17
CA CYS A 55 -6.62 10.75 1.65
C CYS A 55 -6.76 9.26 1.34
N LEU A 56 -7.47 8.50 2.18
CA LEU A 56 -7.75 7.09 1.94
C LEU A 56 -8.67 6.90 0.73
N VAL A 57 -9.74 7.69 0.62
CA VAL A 57 -10.66 7.65 -0.53
C VAL A 57 -9.93 8.01 -1.82
N VAL A 58 -9.14 9.08 -1.81
CA VAL A 58 -8.31 9.48 -2.96
C VAL A 58 -7.29 8.40 -3.29
N SER A 59 -6.64 7.78 -2.30
CA SER A 59 -5.70 6.68 -2.54
C SER A 59 -6.38 5.47 -3.16
N LEU A 60 -7.61 5.14 -2.76
CA LEU A 60 -8.42 4.08 -3.35
C LEU A 60 -8.84 4.42 -4.79
N LEU A 61 -9.25 5.66 -5.04
CA LEU A 61 -9.61 6.15 -6.39
C LEU A 61 -8.40 6.21 -7.33
N LEU A 62 -7.21 6.55 -6.82
CA LEU A 62 -5.96 6.61 -7.60
C LEU A 62 -5.22 5.28 -7.66
N GLY A 63 -5.75 4.22 -7.04
CA GLY A 63 -5.18 2.88 -7.09
C GLY A 63 -3.88 2.67 -6.31
N GLY A 64 -3.52 3.52 -5.35
CA GLY A 64 -2.30 3.35 -4.54
C GLY A 64 -2.23 2.03 -3.76
N PRO A 65 -3.30 1.60 -3.06
CA PRO A 65 -3.35 0.28 -2.46
C PRO A 65 -3.30 -0.85 -3.50
N GLN A 66 -3.78 -0.58 -4.72
CA GLN A 66 -3.87 -1.58 -5.80
C GLN A 66 -2.49 -1.88 -6.39
N SER A 67 -1.64 -0.88 -6.60
CA SER A 67 -0.26 -1.10 -7.04
C SER A 67 0.55 -1.88 -5.99
N PHE A 68 0.32 -1.62 -4.70
CA PHE A 68 1.04 -2.29 -3.63
C PHE A 68 0.54 -3.72 -3.36
N ILE A 69 -0.78 -3.94 -3.36
CA ILE A 69 -1.37 -5.28 -3.20
C ILE A 69 -1.09 -6.11 -4.46
N GLY A 70 -1.26 -5.53 -5.65
CA GLY A 70 -0.90 -6.15 -6.93
C GLY A 70 0.54 -6.63 -6.92
N GLN A 71 1.50 -5.74 -6.66
CA GLN A 71 2.92 -6.12 -6.61
C GLN A 71 3.22 -7.24 -5.60
N ARG A 72 2.53 -7.29 -4.46
CA ARG A 72 2.81 -8.29 -3.41
C ARG A 72 2.09 -9.62 -3.61
N TRP A 73 0.89 -9.60 -4.18
CA TRP A 73 0.08 -10.80 -4.43
C TRP A 73 0.31 -11.40 -5.82
N MET A 74 0.81 -10.59 -6.76
CA MET A 74 0.90 -10.94 -8.18
C MET A 74 2.34 -11.06 -8.66
N LYS A 75 3.31 -11.00 -7.74
CA LYS A 75 4.71 -11.26 -8.05
C LYS A 75 4.81 -12.63 -8.73
N PRO A 76 5.18 -12.66 -10.02
CA PRO A 76 5.18 -13.90 -10.77
C PRO A 76 6.21 -14.87 -10.18
N PRO A 77 5.91 -16.18 -10.17
CA PRO A 77 6.80 -17.20 -9.63
C PRO A 77 8.10 -17.21 -10.42
N ARG A 78 9.21 -17.04 -9.71
CA ARG A 78 10.56 -17.09 -10.31
C ARG A 78 10.94 -18.54 -10.55
N TYR A 79 11.47 -18.84 -11.73
CA TYR A 79 12.00 -20.17 -12.02
C TYR A 79 13.17 -20.49 -11.08
N PRO A 80 13.20 -21.68 -10.44
CA PRO A 80 14.24 -22.04 -9.48
C PRO A 80 15.62 -22.05 -10.14
N GLY A 81 16.61 -21.42 -9.49
CA GLY A 81 17.98 -21.39 -10.00
C GLY A 81 18.21 -20.47 -11.21
N ALA A 82 17.19 -19.76 -11.70
CA ALA A 82 17.37 -18.78 -12.76
C ALA A 82 18.11 -17.54 -12.24
N GLN A 83 19.07 -17.05 -13.02
CA GLN A 83 19.85 -15.86 -12.71
C GLN A 83 19.16 -14.63 -13.28
N GLU A 84 18.95 -13.61 -12.46
CA GLU A 84 18.38 -12.34 -12.90
C GLU A 84 19.38 -11.61 -13.79
N LEU A 85 18.95 -11.27 -15.00
CA LEU A 85 19.75 -10.53 -15.96
C LEU A 85 19.43 -9.04 -15.82
N ASP A 86 20.46 -8.23 -15.59
CA ASP A 86 20.32 -6.76 -15.47
C ASP A 86 20.25 -6.12 -16.86
N TYR A 87 19.10 -6.17 -17.52
CA TYR A 87 18.85 -5.42 -18.75
C TYR A 87 18.30 -4.02 -18.42
N ARG A 88 19.16 -3.13 -17.93
CA ARG A 88 18.87 -1.68 -17.79
C ARG A 88 18.89 -0.95 -19.14
N VAL A 89 18.23 -1.49 -20.16
CA VAL A 89 18.06 -0.80 -21.44
C VAL A 89 16.59 -0.84 -21.86
N GLY A 90 15.90 0.27 -21.55
CA GLY A 90 14.66 0.82 -22.13
C GLY A 90 13.53 -0.16 -22.46
N GLU A 91 12.35 -0.10 -21.87
CA GLU A 91 11.59 0.98 -21.26
C GLU A 91 11.10 0.48 -19.90
N ILE A 92 11.05 1.33 -18.86
CA ILE A 92 9.99 1.15 -17.86
C ILE A 92 8.72 1.18 -18.70
N CYS A 93 8.05 0.05 -18.87
CA CYS A 93 6.91 -0.06 -19.76
C CYS A 93 6.02 1.16 -19.55
N SER A 94 5.93 1.99 -20.60
CA SER A 94 5.48 3.36 -20.51
C SER A 94 4.14 3.38 -19.76
N MET A 95 4.12 3.93 -18.55
CA MET A 95 2.90 4.03 -17.75
C MET A 95 2.04 5.11 -18.40
N PRO A 96 1.09 4.75 -19.29
CA PRO A 96 0.47 5.73 -20.16
C PRO A 96 -0.62 6.52 -19.43
N ALA A 97 -0.99 6.08 -18.22
CA ALA A 97 -2.02 6.67 -17.40
C ALA A 97 -1.71 6.48 -15.90
N PRO A 98 -2.21 7.40 -15.03
CA PRO A 98 -2.21 7.18 -13.59
C PRO A 98 -2.99 5.90 -13.24
N ALA A 99 -2.55 5.20 -12.18
CA ALA A 99 -3.06 3.88 -11.76
C ALA A 99 -2.76 2.72 -12.72
N VAL A 100 -1.83 2.90 -13.66
CA VAL A 100 -1.20 1.81 -14.40
C VAL A 100 0.18 1.56 -13.80
N TYR A 101 0.48 0.31 -13.50
CA TYR A 101 1.83 -0.10 -13.13
C TYR A 101 2.32 -1.15 -14.11
N CYS A 102 3.63 -1.19 -14.33
CA CYS A 102 4.22 -2.20 -15.16
C CYS A 102 5.66 -2.51 -14.71
N TYR A 103 5.97 -3.80 -14.62
CA TYR A 103 7.24 -4.34 -14.18
C TYR A 103 7.72 -5.39 -15.17
N GLU A 104 9.01 -5.34 -15.46
CA GLU A 104 9.69 -6.28 -16.34
C GLU A 104 10.81 -6.98 -15.59
N TRP A 105 10.94 -8.28 -15.82
CA TRP A 105 12.06 -9.07 -15.34
C TRP A 105 12.59 -9.97 -16.42
N TRP A 106 13.90 -10.16 -16.41
CA TRP A 106 14.58 -11.13 -17.25
C TRP A 106 15.37 -12.08 -16.37
N TYR A 107 15.23 -13.36 -16.67
CA TYR A 107 15.99 -14.41 -16.03
C TYR A 107 16.60 -15.31 -17.09
N ARG A 108 17.73 -15.93 -16.76
CA ARG A 108 18.36 -16.96 -17.57
C ARG A 108 18.50 -18.24 -16.78
N THR A 109 18.23 -19.36 -17.43
CA THR A 109 18.49 -20.69 -16.89
C THR A 109 19.21 -21.55 -17.92
N PRO A 110 20.14 -22.45 -17.51
CA PRO A 110 20.72 -23.43 -18.42
C PRO A 110 19.72 -24.52 -18.86
N ASP A 111 18.55 -24.59 -18.21
CA ASP A 111 17.54 -25.60 -18.52
C ASP A 111 16.87 -25.38 -19.89
N SER A 112 16.41 -26.47 -20.49
CA SER A 112 15.77 -26.44 -21.80
C SER A 112 14.40 -25.76 -21.75
N LEU A 113 13.93 -25.32 -22.92
CA LEU A 113 12.63 -24.68 -23.09
C LEU A 113 11.50 -25.57 -22.52
N GLU A 114 11.56 -26.86 -22.79
CA GLU A 114 10.56 -27.84 -22.38
C GLU A 114 10.53 -28.03 -20.87
N GLN A 115 11.69 -28.02 -20.21
CA GLN A 115 11.79 -28.12 -18.75
C GLN A 115 11.18 -26.89 -18.09
N VAL A 116 11.54 -25.70 -18.59
CA VAL A 116 11.01 -24.43 -18.08
C VAL A 116 9.51 -24.33 -18.31
N ARG A 117 9.03 -24.72 -19.50
CA ARG A 117 7.60 -24.75 -19.82
C ARG A 117 6.85 -25.69 -18.88
N ALA A 118 7.33 -26.93 -18.73
CA ALA A 118 6.69 -27.93 -17.89
C ALA A 118 6.60 -27.49 -16.42
N TYR A 119 7.64 -26.80 -15.91
CA TYR A 119 7.60 -26.21 -14.58
C TYR A 119 6.45 -25.22 -14.42
N TYR A 120 6.33 -24.25 -15.33
CA TYR A 120 5.29 -23.22 -15.23
C TYR A 120 3.87 -23.76 -15.47
N GLU A 121 3.70 -24.71 -16.39
CA GLU A 121 2.41 -25.37 -16.65
C GLU A 121 1.99 -26.28 -15.49
N GLY A 122 2.95 -26.88 -14.79
CA GLY A 122 2.73 -27.70 -13.60
C GLY A 122 2.57 -26.91 -12.31
N LEU A 123 2.80 -25.61 -12.33
CA LEU A 123 2.76 -24.77 -11.13
C LEU A 123 1.31 -24.51 -10.69
N GLU A 124 0.98 -24.92 -9.47
CA GLU A 124 -0.27 -24.53 -8.84
C GLU A 124 -0.09 -23.18 -8.13
N TRP A 125 -0.61 -22.13 -8.75
CA TRP A 125 -0.61 -20.78 -8.19
C TRP A 125 -2.00 -20.41 -7.71
N TRP A 126 -2.13 -20.22 -6.40
CA TRP A 126 -3.40 -19.87 -5.77
C TRP A 126 -4.01 -18.61 -6.39
N GLY A 127 -5.27 -18.71 -6.83
CA GLY A 127 -6.02 -17.63 -7.47
C GLY A 127 -5.80 -17.49 -8.98
N HIS A 128 -4.90 -18.27 -9.58
CA HIS A 128 -4.62 -18.21 -11.02
C HIS A 128 -5.08 -19.48 -11.75
N PRO A 129 -5.59 -19.35 -12.99
CA PRO A 129 -5.78 -20.49 -13.86
C PRO A 129 -4.43 -21.15 -14.17
N LYS A 130 -4.45 -22.46 -14.46
CA LYS A 130 -3.27 -23.16 -14.95
C LYS A 130 -2.75 -22.46 -16.19
N MET A 131 -1.44 -22.23 -16.23
CA MET A 131 -0.79 -21.63 -17.39
C MET A 131 -0.72 -22.65 -18.52
N ALA A 132 -0.94 -22.18 -19.74
CA ALA A 132 -0.69 -22.93 -20.96
C ALA A 132 0.17 -22.06 -21.87
N PHE A 133 1.34 -22.55 -22.27
CA PHE A 133 2.21 -21.81 -23.17
C PHE A 133 1.76 -22.05 -24.60
N GLU A 134 1.53 -20.96 -25.32
CA GLU A 134 1.19 -20.98 -26.73
C GLU A 134 2.17 -20.12 -27.51
N ARG A 135 2.40 -20.48 -28.77
CA ARG A 135 3.13 -19.60 -29.67
C ARG A 135 2.22 -18.47 -30.11
N LYS A 136 2.51 -17.26 -29.63
CA LYS A 136 1.74 -16.05 -29.96
C LYS A 136 2.62 -14.81 -30.02
N ARG A 137 2.04 -13.76 -30.56
CA ARG A 137 2.58 -12.40 -30.42
C ARG A 137 2.46 -11.97 -28.96
N THR A 138 3.53 -11.41 -28.43
CA THR A 138 3.62 -10.89 -27.06
C THR A 138 3.76 -9.36 -27.12
N HIS A 139 3.81 -8.72 -25.94
CA HIS A 139 4.02 -7.27 -25.87
C HIS A 139 5.34 -6.86 -26.56
N ARG A 140 6.41 -7.64 -26.35
CA ARG A 140 7.76 -7.32 -26.85
C ARG A 140 8.20 -8.11 -28.08
N TYR A 141 7.64 -9.31 -28.30
CA TYR A 141 8.10 -10.24 -29.34
C TYR A 141 6.99 -10.56 -30.33
N THR A 142 7.33 -10.62 -31.62
CA THR A 142 6.38 -10.91 -32.70
C THR A 142 5.85 -12.34 -32.67
N SER A 143 6.66 -13.29 -32.22
CA SER A 143 6.28 -14.69 -32.02
C SER A 143 7.19 -15.33 -30.97
N ALA A 144 6.62 -15.70 -29.83
CA ALA A 144 7.34 -16.42 -28.78
C ALA A 144 6.40 -17.40 -28.06
N TRP A 145 6.99 -18.35 -27.30
CA TRP A 145 6.21 -19.17 -26.38
C TRP A 145 5.82 -18.31 -25.19
N ALA A 146 4.53 -18.07 -25.01
CA ALA A 146 4.05 -17.21 -23.95
C ALA A 146 2.78 -17.73 -23.30
N ALA A 147 2.67 -17.50 -22.00
CA ALA A 147 1.48 -17.72 -21.21
C ALA A 147 1.06 -16.39 -20.58
N ASP A 148 -0.23 -16.08 -20.64
CA ASP A 148 -0.78 -14.89 -19.97
C ASP A 148 -1.75 -15.35 -18.89
N SER A 149 -1.81 -14.63 -17.78
CA SER A 149 -2.89 -14.80 -16.82
C SER A 149 -3.17 -13.49 -16.12
N CYS A 150 -4.44 -13.32 -15.76
CA CYS A 150 -4.96 -12.09 -15.19
C CYS A 150 -5.82 -12.43 -13.98
N ILE A 151 -5.73 -11.61 -12.94
CA ILE A 151 -6.69 -11.56 -11.85
C ILE A 151 -7.36 -10.19 -11.87
N SER A 152 -8.66 -10.19 -11.55
CA SER A 152 -9.41 -8.96 -11.31
C SER A 152 -9.70 -8.85 -9.81
N LEU A 153 -9.34 -7.72 -9.22
CA LEU A 153 -9.63 -7.36 -7.84
C LEU A 153 -10.43 -6.05 -7.88
N LEU A 154 -11.73 -6.15 -7.60
CA LEU A 154 -12.67 -5.04 -7.74
C LEU A 154 -12.66 -4.46 -9.18
N SER A 155 -12.34 -3.17 -9.35
CA SER A 155 -12.22 -2.48 -10.64
C SER A 155 -10.83 -2.58 -11.27
N ALA A 156 -9.86 -3.17 -10.58
CA ALA A 156 -8.49 -3.31 -11.05
C ALA A 156 -8.29 -4.69 -11.70
N ARG A 157 -7.57 -4.69 -12.81
CA ARG A 157 -7.11 -5.91 -13.48
C ARG A 157 -5.60 -5.87 -13.52
N SER A 158 -4.97 -6.90 -12.99
CA SER A 158 -3.54 -7.10 -13.14
C SER A 158 -3.29 -8.43 -13.82
N CYS A 159 -2.31 -8.40 -14.70
CA CYS A 159 -1.98 -9.48 -15.59
C CYS A 159 -0.48 -9.65 -15.64
N TYR A 160 -0.05 -10.87 -15.90
CA TYR A 160 1.32 -11.14 -16.29
C TYR A 160 1.36 -11.91 -17.60
N GLN A 161 2.47 -11.74 -18.29
CA GLN A 161 2.86 -12.49 -19.47
C GLN A 161 4.26 -13.05 -19.22
N ILE A 162 4.37 -14.37 -19.17
CA ILE A 162 5.64 -15.08 -19.10
C ILE A 162 5.98 -15.51 -20.53
N VAL A 163 7.15 -15.13 -20.99
CA VAL A 163 7.66 -15.43 -22.33
C VAL A 163 8.94 -16.24 -22.19
N LEU A 164 9.00 -17.36 -22.91
CA LEU A 164 10.15 -18.23 -22.95
C LEU A 164 10.85 -18.10 -24.31
N LEU A 165 12.14 -17.81 -24.26
CA LEU A 165 13.00 -17.63 -25.41
C LEU A 165 14.09 -18.70 -25.36
N PRO A 166 14.06 -19.70 -26.27
CA PRO A 166 15.14 -20.68 -26.34
C PRO A 166 16.43 -20.01 -26.81
N GLU A 167 17.55 -20.39 -26.20
CA GLU A 167 18.90 -19.95 -26.56
C GLU A 167 19.82 -21.16 -26.75
N GLU A 168 21.03 -20.95 -27.27
CA GLU A 168 21.99 -22.03 -27.52
C GLU A 168 22.38 -22.80 -26.24
N THR A 169 22.44 -22.10 -25.10
CA THR A 169 22.93 -22.65 -23.83
C THR A 169 21.84 -22.76 -22.76
N GLY A 170 20.56 -22.68 -23.13
CA GLY A 170 19.45 -22.77 -22.18
C GLY A 170 18.22 -21.95 -22.61
N THR A 171 17.57 -21.31 -21.64
CA THR A 171 16.34 -20.55 -21.85
C THR A 171 16.39 -19.22 -21.14
N THR A 172 16.02 -18.16 -21.86
CA THR A 172 15.74 -16.85 -21.29
C THR A 172 14.24 -16.74 -21.00
N ILE A 173 13.92 -16.32 -19.78
CA ILE A 173 12.57 -16.14 -19.27
C ILE A 173 12.37 -14.64 -19.12
N TYR A 174 11.44 -14.08 -19.89
CA TYR A 174 10.97 -12.71 -19.72
C TYR A 174 9.62 -12.74 -19.03
N ILE A 175 9.46 -11.92 -18.00
CA ILE A 175 8.19 -11.76 -17.31
C ILE A 175 7.79 -10.30 -17.33
N LEU A 176 6.60 -10.04 -17.85
CA LEU A 176 5.94 -8.74 -17.82
C LEU A 176 4.77 -8.83 -16.84
N GLU A 177 4.74 -8.00 -15.81
CA GLU A 177 3.55 -7.79 -14.97
C GLU A 177 3.03 -6.39 -15.25
N ALA A 178 1.74 -6.28 -15.57
CA ALA A 178 1.10 -4.99 -15.81
C ALA A 178 -0.29 -4.97 -15.15
N GLY A 179 -0.63 -3.85 -14.54
CA GLY A 179 -1.94 -3.63 -13.93
C GLY A 179 -2.56 -2.32 -14.35
N SER A 180 -3.88 -2.29 -14.51
CA SER A 180 -4.65 -1.09 -14.82
C SER A 180 -6.00 -1.08 -14.11
N MET A 181 -6.55 0.11 -13.87
CA MET A 181 -7.96 0.28 -13.55
C MET A 181 -8.78 0.25 -14.85
N GLY A 182 -9.55 -0.81 -15.05
CA GLY A 182 -10.29 -1.05 -16.29
C GLY A 182 -9.40 -1.52 -17.46
N GLY A 183 -10.01 -2.28 -18.38
CA GLY A 183 -9.32 -2.83 -19.56
C GLY A 183 -8.40 -4.02 -19.26
N ASN A 184 -7.67 -4.49 -20.29
CA ASN A 184 -6.61 -5.48 -20.14
C ASN A 184 -5.27 -4.78 -20.36
N PRO A 185 -4.38 -4.70 -19.36
CA PRO A 185 -3.12 -3.97 -19.47
C PRO A 185 -2.09 -4.62 -20.42
N LEU A 186 -2.33 -5.84 -20.90
CA LEU A 186 -1.45 -6.55 -21.84
C LEU A 186 -1.91 -6.47 -23.31
N LYS A 187 -3.00 -5.75 -23.61
CA LYS A 187 -3.55 -5.62 -24.97
C LYS A 187 -3.17 -4.32 -25.64
#